data_AF-A0A553MQE2-F1
#
_entry.id   AF-A0A553MQE2-F1
#
_cell.length_a   1.000
_cell.length_b   1.000
_cell.length_c   1.000
_cell.angle_alpha   90.00
_cell.angle_beta   90.00
_cell.angle_gamma   90.00
#
_symmetry.space_group_name_H-M   'P 1'
#
loop_
_entity.id
_entity.type
_entity.pdbx_description
1 polymer ?
#
loop_
_entity_poly.entity_id
_entity_poly.type
_entity_poly.pdbx_seq_one_letter_code
_entity_poly.pdbx_strand_id
1 'polypeptide(L)'
;MNPSDRVTSTVTPAARILARCVAAGTMTQSEIDAVPREPEIFSSSLLDVERLNRIRQELDQGNLDVELLKLERECADVTHSYYLSQKFDSLQQFSSHLQEVLREKTVLLERLTKPLCQKNLPVQADDHRYVVELMRMVVEFIENLDMKVETFR
;
A
#
# COMPACT_ATOMS: atom_id res chain seq x y z
N MET A 1 -9.50 -40.65 4.07
CA MET A 1 -9.41 -42.12 4.14
C MET A 1 -9.83 -42.52 5.56
N ASN A 2 -11.01 -43.12 5.71
CA ASN A 2 -11.49 -43.57 7.03
C ASN A 2 -10.71 -44.81 7.48
N PRO A 3 -10.37 -44.94 8.76
CA PRO A 3 -9.53 -46.04 9.26
C PRO A 3 -10.25 -47.40 9.36
N SER A 4 -11.57 -47.46 9.10
CA SER A 4 -12.38 -48.67 9.32
C SER A 4 -12.50 -49.63 8.13
N ASP A 5 -11.97 -49.29 6.95
CA ASP A 5 -12.19 -50.10 5.73
C ASP A 5 -11.15 -51.22 5.50
N ARG A 6 -10.57 -51.80 6.55
CA ARG A 6 -9.66 -52.95 6.41
C ARG A 6 -10.01 -54.08 7.37
N VAL A 7 -11.08 -54.81 7.07
CA VAL A 7 -11.34 -56.12 7.66
C VAL A 7 -10.86 -57.20 6.70
N THR A 8 -9.54 -57.40 6.65
CA THR A 8 -8.98 -58.70 6.25
C THR A 8 -8.90 -59.56 7.50
N SER A 9 -9.49 -60.75 7.44
CA SER A 9 -9.61 -61.74 8.51
C SER A 9 -8.28 -62.06 9.20
N THR A 10 -7.94 -61.32 10.22
CA THR A 10 -6.93 -61.68 11.22
C THR A 10 -7.61 -61.61 12.57
N VAL A 11 -7.72 -62.75 13.26
CA VAL A 11 -8.27 -62.84 14.61
C VAL A 11 -7.63 -61.76 15.48
N THR A 12 -8.44 -60.75 15.85
CA THR A 12 -8.02 -59.59 16.63
C THR A 12 -7.36 -60.08 17.93
N PRO A 13 -6.32 -59.42 18.47
CA PRO A 13 -5.68 -59.84 19.71
C PRO A 13 -6.68 -60.08 20.86
N ALA A 14 -7.74 -59.27 20.95
CA ALA A 14 -8.86 -59.46 21.87
C ALA A 14 -9.59 -60.80 21.64
N ALA A 15 -9.91 -61.15 20.39
CA ALA A 15 -10.54 -62.42 20.07
C ALA A 15 -9.66 -63.63 20.43
N ARG A 16 -8.33 -63.51 20.33
CA ARG A 16 -7.38 -64.55 20.75
C ARG A 16 -7.35 -64.73 22.27
N ILE A 17 -7.46 -63.64 23.03
CA ILE A 17 -7.54 -63.68 24.50
C ILE A 17 -8.86 -64.33 24.92
N LEU A 18 -9.98 -63.91 24.33
CA LEU A 18 -11.29 -64.50 24.61
C LEU A 18 -11.31 -66.01 24.30
N ALA A 19 -10.74 -66.43 23.17
CA ALA A 19 -10.61 -67.85 22.84
C ALA A 19 -9.78 -68.65 23.87
N ARG A 20 -8.72 -68.04 24.45
CA ARG A 20 -7.94 -68.67 25.53
C ARG A 20 -8.72 -68.77 26.83
N CYS A 21 -9.55 -67.77 27.16
CA CYS A 21 -10.41 -67.81 28.34
C CYS A 21 -11.49 -68.91 28.22
N VAL A 22 -12.03 -69.10 27.00
CA VAL A 22 -12.94 -70.23 26.73
C VAL A 22 -12.23 -71.57 26.87
N ALA A 23 -11.03 -71.71 26.29
CA ALA A 23 -10.25 -72.94 26.40
C ALA A 23 -9.80 -73.25 27.84
N ALA A 24 -9.58 -72.23 28.67
CA ALA A 24 -9.24 -72.39 30.09
C ALA A 24 -10.46 -72.67 30.98
N GLY A 25 -11.67 -72.69 30.42
CA GLY A 25 -12.92 -72.92 31.17
C GLY A 25 -13.31 -71.76 32.10
N THR A 26 -12.66 -70.60 31.99
CA THR A 26 -12.97 -69.41 32.81
C THR A 26 -14.14 -68.60 32.25
N MET A 27 -14.55 -68.87 31.01
CA MET A 27 -15.66 -68.24 30.31
C MET A 27 -16.27 -69.24 29.33
N THR A 28 -17.58 -69.17 29.07
CA THR A 28 -18.23 -70.08 28.11
C THR A 28 -18.48 -69.41 26.76
N GLN A 29 -18.52 -70.20 25.67
CA GLN A 29 -18.83 -69.66 24.33
C GLN A 29 -20.23 -69.03 24.28
N SER A 30 -21.19 -69.58 25.03
CA SER A 30 -22.54 -69.01 25.18
C SER A 30 -22.54 -67.64 25.87
N GLU A 31 -21.61 -67.38 26.80
CA GLU A 31 -21.46 -66.06 27.42
C GLU A 31 -20.92 -65.02 26.44
N ILE A 32 -20.01 -65.42 25.54
CA ILE A 32 -19.50 -64.54 24.47
C ILE A 32 -20.61 -64.24 23.44
N ASP A 33 -21.35 -65.26 23.04
CA ASP A 33 -22.41 -65.12 22.03
C ASP A 33 -23.67 -64.43 22.56
N ALA A 34 -23.85 -64.38 23.89
CA ALA A 34 -24.90 -63.61 24.54
C ALA A 34 -24.60 -62.09 24.63
N VAL A 35 -23.37 -61.65 24.33
CA VAL A 35 -23.03 -60.22 24.34
C VAL A 35 -23.77 -59.51 23.21
N PRO A 36 -24.60 -58.50 23.51
CA PRO A 36 -25.29 -57.71 22.49
C PRO A 36 -24.29 -57.10 21.52
N ARG A 37 -24.40 -57.43 20.23
CA ARG A 37 -23.61 -56.81 19.16
C ARG A 37 -24.28 -55.50 18.75
N GLU A 38 -24.37 -54.57 19.68
CA GLU A 38 -24.88 -53.24 19.35
C GLU A 38 -23.88 -52.54 18.41
N PRO A 39 -24.33 -52.02 17.25
CA PRO A 39 -23.44 -51.39 16.27
C PRO A 39 -22.91 -50.03 16.74
N GLU A 40 -23.50 -49.45 17.79
CA GLU A 40 -23.17 -48.12 18.28
C GLU A 40 -22.36 -48.23 19.58
N ILE A 41 -21.03 -48.20 19.44
CA ILE A 41 -20.06 -48.26 20.54
C ILE A 41 -20.13 -47.00 21.43
N PHE A 42 -20.74 -45.92 20.93
CA PHE A 42 -20.84 -44.62 21.59
C PHE A 42 -22.29 -44.24 21.86
N SER A 43 -22.55 -43.54 22.97
CA SER A 43 -23.88 -43.03 23.27
C SER A 43 -24.33 -42.02 22.21
N SER A 44 -25.64 -41.99 21.92
CA SER A 44 -26.25 -41.01 21.02
C SER A 44 -25.89 -39.56 21.39
N SER A 45 -25.81 -39.28 22.70
CA SER A 45 -25.38 -37.98 23.23
C SER A 45 -23.97 -37.57 22.81
N LEU A 46 -23.03 -38.51 22.68
CA LEU A 46 -21.67 -38.23 22.23
C LEU A 46 -21.70 -37.85 20.74
N LEU A 47 -22.41 -38.62 19.92
CA LEU A 47 -22.52 -38.37 18.48
C LEU A 47 -23.15 -36.99 18.20
N ASP A 48 -24.14 -36.58 18.98
CA ASP A 48 -24.75 -35.25 18.87
C ASP A 48 -23.79 -34.13 19.28
N VAL A 49 -23.02 -34.33 20.35
CA VAL A 49 -21.96 -33.38 20.76
C VAL A 49 -20.87 -33.28 19.71
N GLU A 50 -20.47 -34.40 19.08
CA GLU A 50 -19.50 -34.39 18.00
C GLU A 50 -20.00 -33.60 16.80
N ARG A 51 -21.27 -33.79 16.40
CA ARG A 51 -21.90 -33.01 15.33
C ARG A 51 -21.96 -31.52 15.65
N LEU A 52 -22.35 -31.15 16.87
CA LEU A 52 -22.36 -29.75 17.31
C LEU A 52 -20.97 -29.13 17.29
N ASN A 53 -19.94 -29.87 17.72
CA ASN A 53 -18.56 -29.40 17.67
C ASN A 53 -18.08 -29.16 16.23
N ARG A 54 -18.45 -30.03 15.29
CA ARG A 54 -18.12 -29.82 13.87
C ARG A 54 -18.78 -28.56 13.33
N ILE A 55 -20.08 -28.37 13.57
CA ILE A 55 -20.79 -27.15 13.14
C ILE A 55 -20.19 -25.90 13.76
N ARG A 56 -19.82 -25.97 15.04
CA ARG A 56 -19.17 -24.85 15.73
C ARG A 56 -17.81 -24.52 15.13
N GLN A 57 -17.02 -25.53 14.80
CA GLN A 57 -15.73 -25.34 14.13
C GLN A 57 -15.89 -24.69 12.74
N GLU A 58 -16.90 -25.10 11.98
CA GLU A 58 -17.23 -24.48 10.68
C GLU A 58 -17.67 -23.02 10.85
N LEU A 59 -18.45 -22.71 11.88
CA LEU A 59 -18.87 -21.34 12.20
C LEU A 59 -17.66 -20.47 12.60
N ASP A 60 -16.79 -20.98 13.46
CA ASP A 60 -15.60 -20.27 13.93
C ASP A 60 -14.65 -19.98 12.76
N GLN A 61 -14.49 -20.95 11.83
CA GLN A 61 -13.72 -20.75 10.61
C GLN A 61 -14.34 -19.67 9.72
N GLY A 62 -15.66 -19.72 9.49
CA GLY A 62 -16.36 -18.71 8.69
C GLY A 62 -16.28 -17.31 9.30
N ASN A 63 -16.34 -17.20 10.63
CA ASN A 63 -16.15 -15.92 11.33
C ASN A 63 -14.74 -15.38 11.12
N LEU A 64 -13.71 -16.23 11.21
CA LEU A 64 -12.33 -15.81 10.97
C LEU A 64 -12.12 -15.31 9.54
N ASP A 65 -12.69 -16.01 8.54
CA ASP A 65 -12.61 -15.60 7.14
C ASP A 65 -13.28 -14.23 6.92
N VAL A 66 -14.41 -13.97 7.59
CA VAL A 66 -15.10 -12.67 7.55
C VAL A 66 -14.25 -11.57 8.21
N GLU A 67 -13.61 -11.84 9.34
CA GLU A 67 -12.71 -10.88 9.99
C GLU A 67 -11.49 -10.56 9.11
N LEU A 68 -10.91 -11.56 8.45
CA LEU A 68 -9.80 -11.38 7.53
C LEU A 68 -10.20 -10.47 6.36
N LEU A 69 -11.36 -10.71 5.74
CA LEU A 69 -11.85 -9.87 4.64
C LEU A 69 -12.16 -8.44 5.09
N LYS A 70 -12.67 -8.25 6.31
CA LYS A 70 -12.88 -6.91 6.87
C LYS A 70 -11.55 -6.18 7.04
N LEU A 71 -10.55 -6.85 7.60
CA LEU A 71 -9.22 -6.29 7.78
C LEU A 71 -8.56 -5.94 6.44
N GLU A 72 -8.65 -6.82 5.44
CA GLU A 72 -8.15 -6.57 4.10
C GLU A 72 -8.80 -5.32 3.48
N ARG A 73 -10.12 -5.17 3.63
CA ARG A 73 -10.85 -3.98 3.17
C ARG A 73 -10.41 -2.71 3.91
N GLU A 74 -10.22 -2.79 5.22
CA GLU A 74 -9.80 -1.65 6.04
C GLU A 74 -8.37 -1.21 5.74
N CYS A 75 -7.49 -2.14 5.37
CA CYS A 75 -6.11 -1.85 4.99
C CYS A 75 -5.91 -1.64 3.48
N ALA A 76 -6.98 -1.73 2.67
CA ALA A 76 -6.87 -1.68 1.21
C ALA A 76 -6.23 -0.38 0.70
N ASP A 77 -6.44 0.73 1.38
CA ASP A 77 -5.86 2.03 1.03
C ASP A 77 -4.33 2.04 1.09
N VAL A 78 -3.72 1.19 1.93
CA VAL A 78 -2.26 1.08 2.12
C VAL A 78 -1.65 -0.21 1.59
N THR A 79 -2.45 -1.26 1.33
CA THR A 79 -1.95 -2.55 0.81
C THR A 79 -2.22 -2.73 -0.68
N HIS A 80 -3.34 -2.23 -1.21
CA HIS A 80 -3.69 -2.44 -2.61
C HIS A 80 -2.98 -1.43 -3.52
N SER A 81 -2.28 -1.97 -4.51
CA SER A 81 -1.61 -1.19 -5.55
C SER A 81 -2.53 -0.19 -6.24
N TYR A 82 -3.82 -0.51 -6.43
CA TYR A 82 -4.77 0.40 -7.09
C TYR A 82 -4.90 1.74 -6.35
N TYR A 83 -5.16 1.70 -5.03
CA TYR A 83 -5.31 2.92 -4.23
C TYR A 83 -3.98 3.65 -4.04
N LEU A 84 -2.89 2.89 -3.84
CA LEU A 84 -1.54 3.44 -3.73
C LEU A 84 -1.11 4.15 -5.00
N SER A 85 -1.33 3.57 -6.18
CA SER A 85 -0.97 4.17 -7.47
C SER A 85 -1.67 5.51 -7.66
N GLN A 86 -2.98 5.59 -7.37
CA GLN A 86 -3.71 6.86 -7.46
C GLN A 86 -3.13 7.94 -6.53
N LYS A 87 -2.79 7.57 -5.29
CA LYS A 87 -2.14 8.49 -4.33
C LYS A 87 -0.76 8.91 -4.81
N PHE A 88 0.02 7.98 -5.35
CA PHE A 88 1.34 8.25 -5.90
C PHE A 88 1.29 9.19 -7.09
N ASP A 89 0.39 8.95 -8.04
CA ASP A 89 0.17 9.82 -9.20
C ASP A 89 -0.19 11.24 -8.77
N SER A 90 -1.06 11.37 -7.77
CA SER A 90 -1.46 12.68 -7.24
C SER A 90 -0.27 13.41 -6.59
N LEU A 91 0.53 12.70 -5.81
CA LEU A 91 1.74 13.24 -5.18
C LEU A 91 2.78 13.62 -6.22
N GLN A 92 2.98 12.78 -7.24
CA GLN A 92 3.92 13.01 -8.32
C GLN A 92 3.54 14.25 -9.14
N GLN A 93 2.26 14.43 -9.46
CA GLN A 93 1.77 15.64 -10.13
C GLN A 93 2.04 16.89 -9.30
N PHE A 94 1.74 16.84 -7.99
CA PHE A 94 2.00 17.97 -7.09
C PHE A 94 3.50 18.29 -6.98
N SER A 95 4.35 17.27 -6.83
CA SER A 95 5.80 17.44 -6.79
C SER A 95 6.35 18.01 -8.10
N SER A 96 5.86 17.54 -9.25
CA SER A 96 6.24 18.08 -10.56
C SER A 96 5.86 19.55 -10.70
N HIS A 97 4.65 19.93 -10.26
CA HIS A 97 4.22 21.32 -10.29
C HIS A 97 5.09 22.21 -9.39
N LEU A 98 5.42 21.76 -8.17
CA LEU A 98 6.33 22.49 -7.29
C LEU A 98 7.72 22.68 -7.91
N GLN A 99 8.27 21.65 -8.57
CA GLN A 99 9.54 21.77 -9.28
C GLN A 99 9.49 22.80 -10.39
N GLU A 100 8.38 22.86 -11.13
CA GLU A 100 8.19 23.86 -12.18
C GLU A 100 8.12 25.28 -11.61
N VAL A 101 7.36 25.49 -10.54
CA VAL A 101 7.28 26.79 -9.84
C VAL A 101 8.65 27.24 -9.33
N LEU A 102 9.44 26.31 -8.75
CA LEU A 102 10.79 26.62 -8.30
C LEU A 102 11.73 26.98 -9.46
N ARG A 103 11.61 26.28 -10.59
CA ARG A 103 12.37 26.59 -11.81
C ARG A 103 12.02 27.99 -12.32
N GLU A 104 10.74 28.32 -12.41
CA GLU A 104 10.28 29.65 -12.85
C GLU A 104 10.76 30.76 -11.92
N LYS A 105 10.70 30.53 -10.61
CA LYS A 105 11.24 31.46 -9.61
C LYS A 105 12.74 31.70 -9.84
N THR A 106 13.52 30.66 -10.09
CA THR A 106 14.96 30.79 -10.37
C THR A 106 15.20 31.59 -11.65
N VAL A 107 14.48 31.29 -12.73
CA VAL A 107 14.56 32.05 -13.98
C VAL A 107 14.18 33.52 -13.78
N LEU A 108 13.15 33.79 -12.99
CA LEU A 108 12.73 35.15 -12.68
C LEU A 108 13.81 35.89 -11.88
N LEU A 109 14.38 35.25 -10.87
CA LEU A 109 15.50 35.81 -10.11
C LEU A 109 16.68 36.12 -11.01
N GLU A 110 17.10 35.20 -11.88
CA GLU A 110 18.17 35.44 -12.85
C GLU A 110 17.87 36.63 -13.78
N ARG A 111 16.62 36.81 -14.18
CA ARG A 111 16.20 37.94 -15.01
C ARG A 111 16.23 39.26 -14.23
N LEU A 112 15.85 39.25 -12.96
CA LEU A 112 15.82 40.44 -12.11
C LEU A 112 17.19 40.83 -11.58
N THR A 113 18.08 39.87 -11.35
CA THR A 113 19.46 40.11 -10.91
C THR A 113 20.38 40.53 -12.04
N LYS A 114 20.00 40.30 -13.31
CA LYS A 114 20.69 40.88 -14.46
C LYS A 114 20.62 42.40 -14.36
N PRO A 115 21.76 43.10 -14.17
CA PRO A 115 21.74 44.55 -14.02
C PRO A 115 21.21 45.17 -15.31
N LEU A 116 20.17 46.01 -15.18
CA LEU A 116 19.64 46.88 -16.25
C LEU A 116 20.74 47.79 -16.85
N CYS A 117 21.87 47.90 -16.15
CA CYS A 117 23.02 48.71 -16.48
C CYS A 117 23.74 48.32 -17.78
N GLN A 118 23.43 47.18 -18.42
CA GLN A 118 24.02 46.87 -19.73
C GLN A 118 23.55 47.81 -20.86
N LYS A 119 22.55 48.67 -20.63
CA LYS A 119 22.15 49.72 -21.59
C LYS A 119 22.81 51.09 -21.33
N ASN A 120 23.42 51.30 -20.17
CA ASN A 120 24.07 52.55 -19.83
C ASN A 120 25.58 52.33 -19.83
N LEU A 121 26.33 53.23 -20.47
CA LEU A 121 27.79 53.19 -20.39
C LEU A 121 28.18 53.34 -18.90
N PRO A 122 28.96 52.42 -18.32
CA PRO A 122 29.41 52.58 -16.95
C PRO A 122 30.36 53.79 -16.89
N VAL A 123 29.90 54.87 -16.26
CA VAL A 123 30.71 56.07 -16.00
C VAL A 123 31.20 55.97 -14.55
N GLN A 124 32.50 56.17 -14.32
CA GLN A 124 33.03 56.27 -12.96
C GLN A 124 32.41 57.46 -12.24
N ALA A 125 32.16 57.33 -10.93
CA ALA A 125 31.49 58.37 -10.15
C ALA A 125 32.22 59.73 -10.23
N ASP A 126 33.55 59.69 -10.29
CA ASP A 126 34.41 60.88 -10.43
C ASP A 126 34.18 61.61 -11.76
N ASP A 127 33.75 60.89 -12.80
CA ASP A 127 33.49 61.43 -14.13
C ASP A 127 32.05 61.92 -14.33
N HIS A 128 31.13 61.64 -13.38
CA HIS A 128 29.70 61.97 -13.53
C HIS A 128 29.47 63.46 -13.72
N ARG A 129 30.22 64.31 -13.01
CA ARG A 129 30.12 65.76 -13.15
C ARG A 129 30.43 66.23 -14.57
N TYR A 130 31.50 65.70 -15.17
CA TYR A 130 31.90 66.07 -16.53
C TYR A 130 30.91 65.58 -17.57
N VAL A 131 30.33 64.38 -17.39
CA VAL A 131 29.29 63.86 -18.30
C VAL A 131 28.02 64.71 -18.24
N VAL A 132 27.62 65.19 -17.05
CA VAL A 132 26.46 66.09 -16.91
C VAL A 132 26.72 67.45 -17.57
N GLU A 133 27.92 68.00 -17.39
CA GLU A 133 28.33 69.25 -18.06
C GLU A 133 28.36 69.08 -19.59
N LEU A 134 28.90 67.96 -20.09
CA LEU A 134 28.93 67.64 -21.52
C LEU A 134 27.52 67.50 -22.11
N MET A 135 26.62 66.77 -21.44
CA MET A 135 25.25 66.59 -21.92
C MET A 135 24.49 67.91 -21.99
N ARG A 136 24.72 68.82 -21.04
CA ARG A 136 24.15 70.19 -21.10
C ARG A 136 24.63 70.93 -22.35
N MET A 137 25.92 70.94 -22.62
CA MET A 137 26.48 71.59 -23.81
C MET A 137 25.95 70.99 -25.11
N VAL A 138 25.75 69.67 -25.16
CA VAL A 138 25.18 68.99 -26.34
C VAL A 138 23.74 69.44 -26.59
N VAL A 139 22.90 69.56 -25.55
CA VAL A 139 21.53 70.05 -25.68
C VAL A 139 21.51 71.50 -26.18
N GLU A 140 22.29 72.39 -25.56
CA GLU A 140 22.40 73.78 -25.98
C GLU A 140 22.90 73.93 -27.43
N PHE A 141 23.82 73.05 -27.85
CA PHE A 141 24.29 73.01 -29.23
C PHE A 141 23.20 72.56 -30.20
N ILE A 142 22.46 71.50 -29.87
CA ILE A 142 21.36 70.99 -30.69
C ILE A 142 20.28 72.08 -30.85
N GLU A 143 19.87 72.72 -29.76
CA GLU A 143 18.88 73.83 -29.80
C GLU A 143 19.34 74.98 -30.70
N ASN A 144 20.61 75.39 -30.58
CA ASN A 144 21.18 76.44 -31.43
C ASN A 144 21.26 76.05 -32.90
N LEU A 145 21.55 74.77 -33.19
CA LEU A 145 21.61 74.25 -34.55
C LEU A 145 20.21 74.22 -35.16
N ASP A 146 19.20 73.76 -34.40
CA ASP A 146 17.81 73.69 -34.83
C ASP A 146 17.25 75.09 -35.15
N MET A 147 17.48 76.07 -34.27
CA MET A 147 17.10 77.47 -34.51
C MET A 147 17.75 78.05 -35.78
N LYS A 148 19.01 77.72 -36.04
CA LYS A 148 19.72 78.16 -37.25
C LYS A 148 19.19 77.48 -38.49
N VAL A 149 18.87 76.19 -38.43
CA VAL A 149 18.28 75.46 -39.57
C VAL A 149 16.89 76.01 -39.91
N GLU A 150 16.06 76.28 -38.91
CA GLU A 150 14.72 76.86 -39.11
C GLU A 150 14.76 78.30 -39.65
N THR A 151 15.83 79.06 -39.41
CA THR A 151 16.01 80.39 -40.02
C THR A 151 16.47 80.37 -41.47
N PHE A 152 16.94 79.22 -41.98
CA PHE A 152 17.29 79.01 -43.39
C PHE A 152 16.24 78.20 -44.17
N ARG A 153 15.14 77.79 -43.53
CA ARG A 153 13.98 77.12 -44.12
C ARG A 153 12.91 78.14 -44.50
#